data_AF-A0A2I2G6W9-F1
#
_entry.id   AF-A0A2I2G6W9-F1
#
_cell.length_a   1.000
_cell.length_b   1.000
_cell.length_c   1.000
_cell.angle_alpha   90.00
_cell.angle_beta   90.00
_cell.angle_gamma   90.00
#
_symmetry.space_group_name_H-M   'P 1'
#
loop_
_entity.id
_entity.type
_entity.pdbx_description
1 polymer ?
#
loop_
_entity_poly.entity_id
_entity_poly.type
_entity_poly.pdbx_seq_one_letter_code
_entity_poly.pdbx_strand_id
1 'polypeptide(L)'
;MDIFSSGWQFSTGWALAQDDIRVQRWSQKLAEKLHDANRRNGISTEFVYMGDAGEWQDPFAGFPSENVARMKSIQKRYDPQGIFTRLNTGGFKLSPF
;
A
#
# COMPACT_ATOMS: atom_id res chain seq x y z
N MET A 1 13.06 -18.56 17.01
CA MET A 1 13.75 -17.32 16.58
C MET A 1 12.66 -16.39 16.13
N ASP A 2 12.32 -15.41 16.98
CA ASP A 2 11.26 -14.45 16.66
C ASP A 2 11.74 -13.57 15.52
N ILE A 3 11.04 -13.60 14.40
CA ILE A 3 11.38 -12.83 13.21
C ILE A 3 10.88 -11.40 13.48
N PHE A 4 11.71 -10.58 14.13
CA PHE A 4 11.39 -9.17 14.32
C PHE A 4 11.54 -8.43 12.98
N SER A 5 10.42 -8.21 12.30
CA SER A 5 10.36 -7.25 11.19
C SER A 5 10.17 -5.84 11.73
N SER A 6 10.93 -4.88 11.22
CA SER A 6 10.76 -3.46 11.58
C SER A 6 9.72 -2.79 10.67
N GLY A 7 8.73 -2.14 11.28
CA GLY A 7 7.77 -1.27 10.60
C GLY A 7 8.17 0.19 10.75
N TRP A 8 7.84 1.02 9.76
CA TRP A 8 8.01 2.46 9.81
C TRP A 8 6.85 3.16 9.11
N GLN A 9 6.57 4.37 9.54
CA GLN A 9 5.61 5.28 8.94
C GLN A 9 6.16 6.69 9.07
N PHE A 10 5.91 7.53 8.08
CA PHE A 10 6.18 8.96 8.19
C PHE A 10 5.03 9.74 7.56
N SER A 11 4.80 10.94 8.07
CA SER A 11 3.83 11.89 7.55
C SER A 11 4.54 13.16 7.14
N THR A 12 4.07 13.80 6.07
CA THR A 12 4.59 15.05 5.56
C THR A 12 3.47 16.07 5.44
N GLY A 13 3.78 17.33 5.73
CA GLY A 13 2.88 18.46 5.56
C GLY A 13 3.60 19.64 4.92
N TRP A 14 2.93 20.35 4.03
CA TRP A 14 3.46 21.52 3.32
C TRP A 14 2.32 22.50 3.02
N ALA A 15 2.67 23.78 2.84
CA ALA A 15 1.68 24.86 2.79
C ALA A 15 1.16 25.17 1.38
N LEU A 16 1.97 24.94 0.34
CA LEU A 16 1.66 25.40 -1.02
C LEU A 16 1.40 24.21 -1.95
N ALA A 17 0.27 24.22 -2.67
CA ALA A 17 -0.09 23.17 -3.62
C ALA A 17 0.96 22.95 -4.73
N GLN A 18 1.74 23.98 -5.08
CA GLN A 18 2.83 23.85 -6.05
C GLN A 18 3.94 22.86 -5.61
N ASP A 19 3.98 22.53 -4.32
CA ASP A 19 4.96 21.61 -3.75
C ASP A 19 4.48 20.15 -3.72
N ASP A 20 3.23 19.86 -4.10
CA ASP A 20 2.62 18.52 -4.02
C ASP A 20 3.51 17.45 -4.66
N ILE A 21 3.87 17.65 -5.93
CA ILE A 21 4.71 16.70 -6.68
C ILE A 21 6.10 16.57 -6.05
N ARG A 22 6.65 17.66 -5.52
CA ARG A 22 7.97 17.65 -4.88
C ARG A 22 7.95 16.80 -3.61
N VAL A 23 6.93 16.99 -2.76
CA VAL A 23 6.82 16.24 -1.50
C VAL A 23 6.44 14.78 -1.75
N GLN A 24 5.51 14.50 -2.66
CA GLN A 24 5.17 13.11 -3.05
C GLN A 24 6.41 12.33 -3.51
N ARG A 25 7.22 12.91 -4.41
CA ARG A 25 8.46 12.27 -4.89
C ARG A 25 9.50 12.09 -3.78
N TRP A 26 9.59 13.06 -2.87
CA TRP A 26 10.50 12.95 -1.73
C TRP A 26 10.07 11.81 -0.80
N SER A 27 8.77 11.74 -0.47
CA SER A 27 8.18 10.67 0.34
C SER A 27 8.44 9.29 -0.27
N GLN A 28 8.15 9.11 -1.56
CA GLN A 28 8.43 7.85 -2.25
C GLN A 28 9.91 7.44 -2.15
N LYS A 29 10.84 8.36 -2.45
CA LYS A 29 12.28 8.08 -2.38
C LYS A 29 12.76 7.77 -0.96
N LEU A 30 12.17 8.42 0.05
CA LEU A 30 12.49 8.13 1.44
C LEU A 30 12.03 6.72 1.81
N ALA A 31 10.79 6.36 1.45
CA ALA A 31 10.25 5.02 1.65
C ALA A 31 11.13 3.93 1.04
N GLU A 32 11.55 4.09 -0.21
CA GLU A 32 12.45 3.16 -0.91
C GLU A 32 13.79 3.02 -0.16
N LYS A 33 14.40 4.13 0.28
CA LYS A 33 15.67 4.11 1.03
C LYS A 33 15.56 3.42 2.38
N LEU A 34 14.49 3.69 3.13
CA LEU A 34 14.24 3.03 4.43
C LEU A 34 14.05 1.53 4.25
N HIS A 35 13.29 1.14 3.23
CA HIS A 35 13.06 -0.27 2.93
C HIS A 35 14.34 -0.99 2.50
N ASP A 36 15.17 -0.36 1.65
CA ASP A 36 16.49 -0.91 1.29
C ASP A 36 17.43 -1.05 2.48
N ALA A 37 17.42 -0.10 3.42
CA ALA A 37 18.18 -0.21 4.66
C ALA A 37 17.71 -1.41 5.49
N ASN A 38 16.39 -1.61 5.61
CA ASN A 38 15.84 -2.76 6.32
C ASN A 38 16.20 -4.09 5.65
N ARG A 39 16.20 -4.15 4.32
CA ARG A 39 16.63 -5.35 3.56
C ARG A 39 18.10 -5.69 3.84
N ARG A 40 18.99 -4.70 3.80
CA ARG A 40 20.42 -4.88 4.11
C ARG A 40 20.66 -5.39 5.53
N ASN A 41 19.80 -5.01 6.47
CA ASN A 41 19.87 -5.42 7.87
C ASN A 41 19.10 -6.73 8.16
N GLY A 42 18.44 -7.34 7.17
CA GLY A 42 17.67 -8.57 7.37
C GLY A 42 16.40 -8.41 8.21
N ILE A 43 15.87 -7.19 8.33
CA ILE A 43 14.70 -6.84 9.17
C ILE A 43 13.55 -6.21 8.35
N SER A 44 13.57 -6.36 7.03
CA SER A 44 12.51 -5.90 6.13
C SER A 44 11.29 -6.79 6.17
N THR A 45 10.14 -6.17 5.90
CA THR A 45 8.89 -6.86 5.56
C THR A 45 8.36 -6.26 4.27
N GLU A 46 7.78 -7.10 3.41
CA GLU A 46 7.07 -6.67 2.20
C GLU A 46 5.60 -6.31 2.50
N PHE A 47 5.17 -6.50 3.76
CA PHE A 47 3.83 -6.08 4.19
C PHE A 47 3.71 -4.56 4.17
N VAL A 48 2.68 -4.07 3.48
CA VAL A 48 2.28 -2.67 3.46
C VAL A 48 0.89 -2.56 4.07
N TYR A 49 0.75 -1.76 5.13
CA TYR A 49 -0.55 -1.52 5.74
C TYR A 49 -1.37 -0.57 4.87
N MET A 50 -2.48 -1.07 4.32
CA MET A 50 -3.33 -0.37 3.35
C MET A 50 -3.81 1.01 3.82
N GLY A 51 -4.03 1.20 5.12
CA GLY A 51 -4.50 2.48 5.68
C GLY A 51 -3.48 3.61 5.59
N ASP A 52 -2.20 3.27 5.52
CA ASP A 52 -1.07 4.22 5.49
C ASP A 52 -0.26 4.12 4.20
N ALA A 53 -0.74 3.36 3.22
CA ALA A 53 -0.05 3.12 1.97
C ALA A 53 -0.12 4.36 1.05
N GLY A 54 1.02 4.73 0.48
CA GLY A 54 1.07 5.72 -0.59
C GLY A 54 0.45 5.19 -1.88
N GLU A 55 -0.05 6.07 -2.74
CA GLU A 55 -0.72 5.70 -4.01
C GLU A 55 0.15 4.84 -4.95
N TRP A 56 1.48 4.86 -4.78
CA TRP A 56 2.44 4.08 -5.56
C TRP A 56 2.68 2.66 -5.03
N GLN A 57 2.13 2.29 -3.87
CA GLN A 57 2.33 0.98 -3.26
C GLN A 57 1.17 0.04 -3.61
N ASP A 58 1.46 -1.27 -3.70
CA ASP A 58 0.43 -2.30 -3.78
C ASP A 58 0.28 -3.02 -2.43
N PRO A 59 -0.69 -2.65 -1.58
CA PRO A 59 -0.88 -3.31 -0.29
C PRO A 59 -1.38 -4.75 -0.41
N PHE A 60 -1.98 -5.15 -1.55
CA PHE A 60 -2.43 -6.52 -1.74
C PHE A 60 -1.27 -7.48 -2.02
N ALA A 61 -0.14 -6.99 -2.54
CA ALA A 61 1.05 -7.79 -2.80
C ALA A 61 1.65 -8.41 -1.51
N GLY A 62 1.45 -7.76 -0.36
CA GLY A 62 1.90 -8.27 0.94
C GLY A 62 0.96 -9.30 1.58
N PHE A 63 -0.22 -9.55 1.02
CA PHE A 63 -1.18 -10.51 1.57
C PHE A 63 -0.97 -11.90 0.97
N PRO A 64 -1.26 -12.99 1.71
CA PRO A 64 -1.30 -14.33 1.12
C PRO A 64 -2.22 -14.36 -0.10
N SER A 65 -1.77 -14.99 -1.18
CA SER A 65 -2.50 -15.03 -2.44
C SER A 65 -3.88 -15.67 -2.30
N GLU A 66 -4.02 -16.67 -1.41
CA GLU A 66 -5.32 -17.28 -1.09
C GLU A 66 -6.31 -16.29 -0.48
N ASN A 67 -5.83 -15.36 0.36
CA ASN A 67 -6.66 -14.32 0.96
C ASN A 67 -7.11 -13.32 -0.11
N VAL A 68 -6.23 -12.93 -1.01
CA VAL A 68 -6.59 -12.07 -2.15
C VAL A 68 -7.61 -12.76 -3.06
N ALA A 69 -7.42 -14.05 -3.36
CA ALA A 69 -8.39 -14.84 -4.13
C ALA A 69 -9.76 -14.93 -3.43
N ARG A 70 -9.77 -15.12 -2.10
CA ARG A 70 -11.00 -15.11 -1.30
C ARG A 70 -11.68 -13.74 -1.32
N MET A 71 -10.94 -12.64 -1.20
CA MET A 71 -11.52 -11.29 -1.33
C MET A 71 -12.17 -11.09 -2.70
N LYS A 72 -11.51 -11.53 -3.78
CA LYS A 72 -12.06 -11.50 -5.14
C LYS A 72 -13.32 -12.35 -5.29
N SER A 73 -13.39 -13.54 -4.68
CA SER A 73 -14.59 -14.39 -4.75
C SER A 73 -15.78 -13.79 -3.98
N ILE A 74 -15.53 -13.17 -2.82
CA ILE A 74 -16.52 -12.44 -2.04
C ILE A 74 -17.04 -11.23 -2.84
N GLN A 75 -16.15 -10.45 -3.45
CA GLN A 75 -16.54 -9.33 -4.32
C GLN A 75 -17.47 -9.80 -5.45
N LYS A 76 -17.12 -10.89 -6.16
CA LYS A 76 -17.98 -11.44 -7.22
C LYS A 76 -19.37 -11.86 -6.73
N ARG A 77 -19.49 -12.34 -5.49
CA ARG A 77 -20.77 -12.77 -4.91
C ARG A 77 -21.67 -11.59 -4.51
N TYR A 78 -21.08 -10.54 -3.92
CA TYR A 78 -21.85 -9.48 -3.25
C TYR A 78 -21.80 -8.12 -3.96
N ASP A 79 -20.80 -7.88 -4.79
CA ASP A 79 -20.68 -6.70 -5.66
C ASP A 79 -20.39 -7.10 -7.12
N PRO A 80 -21.28 -7.91 -7.75
CA PRO A 80 -21.07 -8.40 -9.12
C PRO A 80 -21.02 -7.27 -10.16
N GLN A 81 -21.57 -6.10 -9.84
CA GLN A 81 -21.54 -4.91 -10.71
C GLN A 81 -20.35 -3.99 -10.44
N GLY A 82 -19.49 -4.33 -9.48
CA GLY A 82 -18.30 -3.56 -9.11
C GLY A 82 -18.63 -2.14 -8.67
N ILE A 83 -19.75 -1.92 -7.98
CA ILE A 83 -20.19 -0.61 -7.49
C ILE A 83 -19.09 0.04 -6.63
N PHE A 84 -18.46 -0.70 -5.71
CA PHE A 84 -17.41 -0.15 -4.84
C PHE A 84 -16.06 0.01 -5.54
N THR A 85 -15.86 -0.67 -6.66
CA THR A 85 -14.70 -0.46 -7.53
C THR A 85 -14.89 0.75 -8.43
N ARG A 86 -16.10 0.95 -8.97
CA ARG A 86 -16.41 1.94 -10.00
C ARG A 86 -16.88 3.30 -9.47
N LEU A 87 -17.69 3.30 -8.40
CA LEU A 87 -18.34 4.52 -7.90
C LEU A 87 -17.63 5.12 -6.67
N ASN A 88 -16.72 4.39 -6.03
CA ASN A 88 -15.99 4.91 -4.88
C ASN A 88 -14.63 5.50 -5.33
N THR A 89 -14.41 6.78 -5.04
CA THR A 89 -13.14 7.47 -5.34
C THR A 89 -12.07 7.14 -4.31
N GLY A 90 -10.85 6.85 -4.76
CA GLY A 90 -9.70 6.57 -3.90
C GLY A 90 -9.71 5.17 -3.28
N GLY A 91 -8.73 4.93 -2.41
CA GLY A 91 -8.46 3.62 -1.81
C GLY A 91 -7.95 2.57 -2.81
N PHE A 92 -7.37 1.50 -2.29
CA PHE A 92 -6.84 0.42 -3.11
C PHE A 92 -7.96 -0.51 -3.54
N LYS A 93 -8.14 -0.65 -4.86
CA LYS A 93 -9.15 -1.54 -5.43
C LYS A 93 -8.55 -2.91 -5.65
N LEU A 94 -9.34 -3.96 -5.45
CA LEU A 94 -9.02 -5.30 -5.91
C LEU A 94 -9.08 -5.30 -7.46
N SER A 95 -7.99 -4.89 -8.10
CA SER A 95 -7.87 -4.82 -9.57
C SER A 95 -7.88 -6.22 -10.22
N PRO A 96 -8.51 -6.35 -11.39
CA PRO A 96 -9.92 -6.08 -11.50
C PRO A 96 -10.62 -7.34 -12.02
N PHE A 97 -11.84 -7.19 -12.52
CA PHE A 97 -12.15 -7.87 -13.76
C PHE A 97 -11.08 -7.55 -14.82
#